data_AF-A0A3D5JB93-F1
#
_entry.id   AF-A0A3D5JB93-F1
#
_cell.length_a   1.000
_cell.length_b   1.000
_cell.length_c   1.000
_cell.angle_alpha   90.00
_cell.angle_beta   90.00
_cell.angle_gamma   90.00
#
_symmetry.space_group_name_H-M   'P 1'
#
loop_
_entity.id
_entity.type
_entity.pdbx_description
1 polymer ?
#
loop_
_entity_poly.entity_id
_entity_poly.type
_entity_poly.pdbx_seq_one_letter_code
_entity_poly.pdbx_strand_id
1 'polypeptide(L)'
;MELLMKSLRNFLRFLIFGSTFLILSCASDQTPAKNDSIKKTANVLNNQISILLQSQKANWVSSEVPSTSVLPSVQDNLSLEPGKSVQSLITLQSNPTKNFDLLLRFGNEMVGYYELTSLSPSILSDGNQISLQLEVPENICDSLYPILHVVSLNFLTIEVGSTSGVQTVSVNLNCSITIQ
;
A
#
# COMPACT_ATOMS: atom_id res chain seq x y z
N MET A 1 -61.34 -2.14 24.47
CA MET A 1 -60.12 -1.39 24.87
C MET A 1 -58.85 -2.24 24.70
N GLU A 2 -58.90 -3.57 24.85
CA GLU A 2 -57.73 -4.46 24.66
C GLU A 2 -57.22 -4.61 23.22
N LEU A 3 -58.09 -4.55 22.21
CA LEU A 3 -57.70 -4.68 20.79
C LEU A 3 -56.78 -3.54 20.31
N LEU A 4 -56.97 -2.34 20.85
CA LEU A 4 -56.18 -1.14 20.51
C LEU A 4 -54.76 -1.21 21.10
N MET A 5 -54.62 -1.77 22.31
CA MET A 5 -53.31 -1.98 22.95
C MET A 5 -52.48 -3.08 22.28
N LYS A 6 -53.10 -4.13 21.74
CA LYS A 6 -52.39 -5.17 20.97
C LYS A 6 -51.88 -4.65 19.62
N SER A 7 -52.67 -3.83 18.93
CA SER A 7 -52.27 -3.22 17.65
C SER A 7 -51.10 -2.25 17.82
N LEU A 8 -51.15 -1.39 18.85
CA LEU A 8 -50.07 -0.44 19.16
C LEU A 8 -48.75 -1.14 19.53
N ARG A 9 -48.83 -2.25 20.28
CA ARG A 9 -47.66 -3.02 20.72
C ARG A 9 -46.98 -3.78 19.56
N ASN A 10 -47.75 -4.23 18.56
CA ASN A 10 -47.19 -4.86 17.36
C ASN A 10 -46.61 -3.81 16.39
N PHE A 11 -47.21 -2.64 16.28
CA PHE A 11 -46.68 -1.54 15.45
C PHE A 11 -45.36 -1.00 16.00
N LEU A 12 -45.23 -0.85 17.33
CA LEU A 12 -44.00 -0.40 17.98
C LEU A 12 -42.86 -1.42 17.83
N ARG A 13 -43.16 -2.73 17.86
CA ARG A 13 -42.17 -3.79 17.62
C ARG A 13 -41.69 -3.82 16.16
N PHE A 14 -42.57 -3.55 15.20
CA PHE A 14 -42.19 -3.43 13.79
C PHE A 14 -41.28 -2.21 13.54
N LEU A 15 -41.57 -1.09 14.20
CA LEU A 15 -40.75 0.13 14.14
C LEU A 15 -39.36 -0.08 14.74
N ILE A 16 -39.24 -0.84 15.83
CA ILE A 16 -37.95 -1.16 16.47
C ILE A 16 -37.12 -2.15 15.62
N PHE A 17 -37.75 -3.15 15.00
CA PHE A 17 -37.03 -4.11 14.13
C PHE A 17 -36.63 -3.52 12.77
N GLY A 18 -37.41 -2.57 12.21
CA GLY A 18 -37.04 -1.85 11.00
C GLY A 18 -35.96 -0.79 11.23
N SER A 19 -35.93 -0.16 12.41
CA SER A 19 -34.91 0.85 12.75
C SER A 19 -33.59 0.22 13.20
N THR A 20 -33.55 -0.97 13.79
CA THR A 20 -32.28 -1.66 14.07
C THR A 20 -31.61 -2.20 12.81
N PHE A 21 -32.36 -2.61 11.79
CA PHE A 21 -31.78 -3.05 10.51
C PHE A 21 -31.24 -1.90 9.64
N LEU A 22 -31.81 -0.69 9.77
CA LEU A 22 -31.34 0.49 9.06
C LEU A 22 -30.12 1.18 9.72
N ILE A 23 -29.85 0.92 11.00
CA ILE A 23 -28.63 1.42 11.68
C ILE A 23 -27.44 0.47 11.47
N LEU A 24 -27.68 -0.82 11.22
CA LEU A 24 -26.62 -1.81 10.99
C LEU A 24 -26.11 -1.87 9.54
N SER A 25 -26.71 -1.12 8.62
CA SER A 25 -26.33 -1.12 7.19
C SER A 25 -25.62 0.17 6.74
N CYS A 26 -25.24 1.05 7.68
CA CYS A 26 -24.44 2.25 7.44
C CYS A 26 -23.19 2.27 8.34
N ALA A 27 -22.37 1.23 8.25
CA ALA A 27 -20.97 1.30 8.62
C ALA A 27 -20.15 0.70 7.47
N SER A 28 -20.37 1.27 6.28
CA SER A 28 -19.53 1.05 5.11
C SER A 28 -18.15 1.62 5.44
N ASP A 29 -17.19 0.70 5.55
CA ASP A 29 -15.77 0.82 5.23
C ASP A 29 -15.06 2.17 5.45
N GLN A 30 -14.02 2.15 6.29
CA GLN A 30 -13.02 3.19 6.62
C GLN A 30 -13.28 3.97 7.92
N THR A 31 -12.91 3.37 9.05
CA THR A 31 -12.74 4.13 10.30
C THR A 31 -11.46 4.97 10.23
N PRO A 32 -11.43 6.20 10.79
CA PRO A 32 -10.22 7.03 10.86
C PRO A 32 -9.01 6.29 11.42
N ALA A 33 -9.22 5.45 12.45
CA ALA A 33 -8.18 4.63 13.06
C ALA A 33 -7.49 3.65 12.09
N LYS A 34 -8.22 3.09 11.12
CA LYS A 34 -7.63 2.19 10.10
C LYS A 34 -6.75 2.98 9.14
N ASN A 35 -7.20 4.15 8.69
CA ASN A 35 -6.44 5.02 7.78
C ASN A 35 -5.18 5.56 8.48
N ASP A 36 -5.28 5.93 9.75
CA ASP A 36 -4.14 6.36 10.56
C ASP A 36 -3.12 5.23 10.75
N SER A 37 -3.58 3.99 10.94
CA SER A 37 -2.70 2.82 11.01
C SER A 37 -1.96 2.57 9.68
N ILE A 38 -2.67 2.60 8.54
CA ILE A 38 -2.07 2.41 7.21
C ILE A 38 -1.02 3.48 6.94
N LYS A 39 -1.35 4.74 7.22
CA LYS A 39 -0.43 5.88 7.07
C LYS A 39 0.81 5.73 7.96
N LYS A 40 0.62 5.36 9.22
CA LYS A 40 1.72 5.11 10.15
C LYS A 40 2.64 4.00 9.64
N THR A 41 2.09 2.89 9.19
CA THR A 41 2.87 1.78 8.65
C THR A 41 3.64 2.18 7.39
N ALA A 42 2.98 2.88 6.45
CA ALA A 42 3.64 3.41 5.26
C ALA A 42 4.83 4.32 5.62
N ASN A 43 4.67 5.21 6.61
CA ASN A 43 5.74 6.09 7.07
C ASN A 43 6.91 5.33 7.72
N VAL A 44 6.61 4.29 8.50
CA VAL A 44 7.66 3.42 9.08
C VAL A 44 8.44 2.70 7.99
N LEU A 45 7.75 2.12 7.00
CA LEU A 45 8.39 1.46 5.85
C LEU A 45 9.24 2.46 5.04
N ASN A 46 8.68 3.64 4.74
CA ASN A 46 9.40 4.70 4.02
C ASN A 46 10.65 5.18 4.75
N ASN A 47 10.70 5.10 6.09
CA ASN A 47 11.84 5.59 6.86
C ASN A 47 12.92 4.53 7.10
N GLN A 48 12.55 3.26 7.12
CA GLN A 48 13.42 2.21 7.67
C GLN A 48 13.83 1.15 6.64
N ILE A 49 13.03 0.89 5.60
CA ILE A 49 13.40 -0.09 4.57
C ILE A 49 14.52 0.46 3.70
N SER A 50 15.47 -0.40 3.35
CA SER A 50 16.41 -0.12 2.26
C SER A 50 15.94 -0.81 0.99
N ILE A 51 15.84 -0.05 -0.10
CA ILE A 51 15.50 -0.57 -1.44
C ILE A 51 16.79 -0.60 -2.26
N LEU A 52 17.13 -1.76 -2.80
CA LEU A 52 18.33 -1.96 -3.61
C LEU A 52 18.00 -2.52 -4.98
N LEU A 53 18.80 -2.12 -5.97
CA LEU A 53 18.81 -2.62 -7.33
C LEU A 53 20.25 -2.90 -7.73
N GLN A 54 20.62 -4.17 -7.93
CA GLN A 54 22.00 -4.56 -8.28
C GLN A 54 23.10 -3.89 -7.41
N SER A 55 22.87 -3.81 -6.09
CA SER A 55 23.72 -3.12 -5.10
C SER A 55 23.63 -1.60 -5.05
N GLN A 56 22.91 -0.95 -5.97
CA GLN A 56 22.58 0.47 -5.88
C GLN A 56 21.43 0.67 -4.90
N LYS A 57 21.65 1.48 -3.86
CA LYS A 57 20.60 1.88 -2.92
C LYS A 57 19.78 3.03 -3.50
N ALA A 58 18.46 2.94 -3.37
CA ALA A 58 17.55 4.03 -3.73
C ALA A 58 17.70 5.20 -2.76
N ASN A 59 17.63 6.43 -3.28
CA ASN A 59 17.78 7.64 -2.48
C ASN A 59 16.40 8.19 -2.11
N TRP A 60 16.22 8.60 -0.86
CA TRP A 60 15.01 9.32 -0.47
C TRP A 60 15.06 10.78 -0.94
N VAL A 61 14.02 11.23 -1.63
CA VAL A 61 13.85 12.59 -2.13
C VAL A 61 12.59 13.17 -1.49
N SER A 62 12.68 14.34 -0.86
CA SER A 62 11.56 15.01 -0.18
C SER A 62 10.84 16.02 -1.08
N SER A 63 10.48 15.57 -2.29
CA SER A 63 9.80 16.39 -3.31
C SER A 63 8.38 15.87 -3.58
N GLU A 64 7.58 16.67 -4.29
CA GLU A 64 6.27 16.21 -4.76
C GLU A 64 6.43 15.04 -5.73
N VAL A 65 5.59 14.02 -5.57
CA VAL A 65 5.49 12.91 -6.51
C VAL A 65 4.82 13.41 -7.78
N PRO A 66 5.36 13.12 -8.98
CA PRO A 66 4.71 13.50 -10.23
C PRO A 66 3.24 13.05 -10.28
N SER A 67 2.34 14.00 -10.55
CA SER A 67 0.90 13.73 -10.61
C SER A 67 0.56 13.01 -11.91
N THR A 68 0.28 11.71 -11.84
CA THR A 68 -0.15 10.90 -12.99
C THR A 68 -1.39 10.06 -12.66
N SER A 69 -1.98 9.44 -13.68
CA SER A 69 -3.11 8.53 -13.47
C SER A 69 -2.67 7.28 -12.70
N VAL A 70 -3.53 6.81 -11.80
CA VAL A 70 -3.35 5.53 -11.12
C VAL A 70 -3.86 4.42 -12.04
N LEU A 71 -3.05 3.38 -12.20
CA LEU A 71 -3.40 2.21 -13.00
C LEU A 71 -3.33 0.93 -12.15
N PRO A 72 -4.20 -0.05 -12.42
CA PRO A 72 -4.14 -1.33 -11.73
C PRO A 72 -2.84 -2.06 -12.11
N SER A 73 -2.10 -2.53 -11.10
CA SER A 73 -0.99 -3.45 -11.31
C SER A 73 -1.50 -4.88 -11.42
N VAL A 74 -0.86 -5.71 -12.24
CA VAL A 74 -1.13 -7.16 -12.37
C VAL A 74 -0.15 -7.98 -11.51
N GLN A 75 0.51 -7.33 -10.55
CA GLN A 75 1.64 -7.89 -9.83
C GLN A 75 1.21 -8.55 -8.52
N ASP A 76 1.90 -9.62 -8.14
CA ASP A 76 1.66 -10.34 -6.90
C ASP A 76 1.92 -9.47 -5.67
N ASN A 77 1.26 -9.83 -4.56
CA ASN A 77 1.45 -9.18 -3.29
C ASN A 77 2.88 -9.41 -2.76
N LEU A 78 3.47 -8.37 -2.18
CA LEU A 78 4.77 -8.41 -1.54
C LEU A 78 4.61 -8.75 -0.05
N SER A 79 5.21 -9.85 0.40
CA SER A 79 5.23 -10.20 1.82
C SER A 79 6.57 -9.81 2.44
N LEU A 80 6.52 -9.02 3.51
CA LEU A 80 7.67 -8.55 4.26
C LEU A 80 7.67 -9.14 5.67
N GLU A 81 8.85 -9.58 6.09
CA GLU A 81 9.11 -10.11 7.43
C GLU A 81 10.26 -9.33 8.08
N PRO A 82 10.17 -8.97 9.37
CA PRO A 82 11.25 -8.31 10.09
C PRO A 82 12.58 -9.09 10.01
N GLY A 83 13.68 -8.37 9.74
CA GLY A 83 15.01 -8.96 9.64
C GLY A 83 15.28 -9.76 8.37
N LYS A 84 14.34 -9.81 7.42
CA LYS A 84 14.49 -10.54 6.15
C LYS A 84 14.74 -9.60 4.98
N SER A 85 15.52 -10.10 4.04
CA SER A 85 15.60 -9.52 2.70
C SER A 85 14.61 -10.23 1.78
N VAL A 86 13.87 -9.45 1.00
CA VAL A 86 12.91 -9.97 0.02
C VAL A 86 13.32 -9.52 -1.37
N GLN A 87 13.51 -10.47 -2.28
CA GLN A 87 13.69 -10.17 -3.70
C GLN A 87 12.30 -10.08 -4.34
N SER A 88 12.00 -8.97 -5.00
CA SER A 88 10.74 -8.70 -5.67
C SER A 88 10.97 -8.35 -7.13
N LEU A 89 10.36 -9.12 -8.02
CA LEU A 89 10.26 -8.76 -9.43
C LEU A 89 9.09 -7.80 -9.62
N ILE A 90 9.39 -6.64 -10.20
CA ILE A 90 8.44 -5.58 -10.47
C ILE A 90 8.30 -5.39 -11.96
N THR A 91 7.09 -5.55 -12.49
CA THR A 91 6.78 -5.30 -13.89
C THR A 91 6.50 -3.82 -14.08
N LEU A 92 7.30 -3.17 -14.92
CA LEU A 92 7.09 -1.77 -15.30
C LEU A 92 6.00 -1.68 -16.37
N GLN A 93 5.10 -0.71 -16.25
CA GLN A 93 4.04 -0.51 -17.24
C GLN A 93 4.62 -0.15 -18.62
N SER A 94 5.63 0.72 -18.62
CA SER A 94 6.41 1.06 -19.81
C SER A 94 7.53 0.04 -19.99
N ASN A 95 7.97 -0.14 -21.24
CA ASN A 95 9.27 -0.71 -21.55
C ASN A 95 10.20 0.44 -21.96
N PRO A 96 10.94 1.08 -21.02
CA PRO A 96 11.85 2.17 -21.32
C PRO A 96 12.86 1.77 -22.41
N THR A 97 13.06 2.66 -23.37
CA THR A 97 14.02 2.45 -24.48
C THR A 97 15.29 3.29 -24.33
N LYS A 98 15.26 4.25 -23.40
CA LYS A 98 16.34 5.14 -22.99
C LYS A 98 16.52 5.04 -21.49
N ASN A 99 17.55 5.73 -20.99
CA ASN A 99 17.74 5.85 -19.55
C ASN A 99 16.50 6.46 -18.89
N PHE A 100 16.11 5.87 -17.77
CA PHE A 100 14.91 6.20 -17.03
C PHE A 100 15.19 6.24 -15.53
N ASP A 101 14.28 6.88 -14.80
CA ASP A 101 14.28 6.89 -13.35
C ASP A 101 13.11 6.04 -12.86
N LEU A 102 13.31 5.36 -11.73
CA LEU A 102 12.27 4.61 -11.02
C LEU A 102 12.00 5.29 -9.69
N LEU A 103 10.75 5.72 -9.51
CA LEU A 103 10.27 6.32 -8.27
C LEU A 103 9.40 5.31 -7.52
N LEU A 104 9.63 5.15 -6.21
CA LEU A 104 8.92 4.20 -5.35
C LEU A 104 8.47 4.87 -4.04
N ARG A 105 7.30 4.52 -3.52
CA ARG A 105 6.81 5.01 -2.23
C ARG A 105 5.84 4.03 -1.57
N PHE A 106 5.97 3.81 -0.27
CA PHE A 106 4.90 3.17 0.51
C PHE A 106 3.78 4.16 0.86
N GLY A 107 2.53 3.76 0.67
CA GLY A 107 1.35 4.63 0.85
C GLY A 107 1.13 5.62 -0.29
N ASN A 108 0.07 6.42 -0.18
CA ASN A 108 -0.44 7.29 -1.25
C ASN A 108 -0.24 8.79 -0.99
N GLU A 109 0.67 9.16 -0.08
CA GLU A 109 0.97 10.57 0.14
C GLU A 109 1.71 11.18 -1.06
N MET A 110 1.53 12.49 -1.26
CA MET A 110 2.01 13.19 -2.45
C MET A 110 3.43 13.76 -2.30
N VAL A 111 4.05 13.62 -1.12
CA VAL A 111 5.38 14.20 -0.83
C VAL A 111 6.33 13.13 -0.33
N GLY A 112 7.48 13.02 -0.98
CA GLY A 112 8.54 12.08 -0.64
C GLY A 112 8.50 10.83 -1.52
N TYR A 113 9.65 10.33 -1.95
CA TYR A 113 9.77 9.06 -2.65
C TYR A 113 11.22 8.55 -2.64
N TYR A 114 11.37 7.25 -2.83
CA TYR A 114 12.64 6.64 -3.20
C TYR A 114 12.89 6.78 -4.68
N GLU A 115 14.10 7.13 -5.06
CA GLU A 115 14.51 7.35 -6.44
C GLU A 115 15.74 6.51 -6.79
N LEU A 116 15.65 5.81 -7.92
CA LEU A 116 16.77 5.18 -8.61
C LEU A 116 16.91 5.85 -9.97
N THR A 117 17.97 6.63 -10.15
CA THR A 117 18.14 7.51 -11.31
C THR A 117 19.04 6.90 -12.39
N SER A 118 18.85 7.33 -13.63
CA SER A 118 19.70 7.02 -14.78
C SER A 118 19.86 5.50 -15.03
N LEU A 119 18.79 4.75 -14.78
CA LEU A 119 18.75 3.31 -15.04
C LEU A 119 18.77 3.05 -16.53
N SER A 120 19.72 2.21 -16.98
CA SER A 120 19.77 1.74 -18.36
C SER A 120 18.66 0.71 -18.61
N PRO A 121 18.00 0.69 -19.78
CA PRO A 121 17.07 -0.37 -20.18
C PRO A 121 17.66 -1.80 -20.07
N SER A 122 18.98 -1.93 -20.13
CA SER A 122 19.67 -3.23 -19.93
C SER A 122 19.49 -3.82 -18.52
N ILE A 123 19.00 -3.05 -17.56
CA ILE A 123 18.65 -3.54 -16.21
C ILE A 123 17.40 -4.43 -16.22
N LEU A 124 16.59 -4.32 -17.26
CA LEU A 124 15.31 -4.99 -17.35
C LEU A 124 15.48 -6.46 -17.75
N SER A 125 14.80 -7.34 -17.03
CA SER A 125 14.61 -8.75 -17.41
C SER A 125 13.27 -8.93 -18.12
N ASP A 126 13.18 -9.93 -18.99
CA ASP A 126 11.93 -10.35 -19.65
C ASP A 126 11.12 -9.21 -20.27
N GLY A 127 11.82 -8.20 -20.81
CA GLY A 127 11.27 -7.04 -21.50
C GLY A 127 11.09 -5.81 -20.61
N ASN A 128 10.40 -5.92 -19.48
CA ASN A 128 10.01 -4.77 -18.65
C ASN A 128 10.02 -5.04 -17.14
N GLN A 129 10.69 -6.10 -16.68
CA GLN A 129 10.74 -6.42 -15.25
C GLN A 129 12.04 -5.92 -14.62
N ILE A 130 11.96 -5.50 -13.36
CA ILE A 130 13.11 -5.10 -12.57
C ILE A 130 13.11 -5.86 -11.24
N SER A 131 14.28 -6.35 -10.84
CA SER A 131 14.43 -7.13 -9.62
C SER A 131 14.95 -6.24 -8.49
N LEU A 132 14.07 -5.88 -7.55
CA LEU A 132 14.41 -5.08 -6.37
C LEU A 132 14.65 -5.99 -5.17
N GLN A 133 15.68 -5.69 -4.39
CA GLN A 133 15.87 -6.25 -3.06
C GLN A 133 15.37 -5.25 -2.01
N LEU A 134 14.51 -5.74 -1.11
CA LEU A 134 13.96 -4.97 -0.01
C LEU A 134 14.54 -5.52 1.28
N GLU A 135 15.37 -4.73 1.95
CA GLU A 135 15.95 -5.09 3.24
C GLU A 135 15.06 -4.53 4.36
N VAL A 136 14.49 -5.44 5.14
CA VAL A 136 13.59 -5.12 6.24
C VAL A 136 14.35 -5.20 7.57
N PRO A 137 14.49 -4.10 8.32
CA PRO A 137 15.13 -4.13 9.64
C PRO A 137 14.37 -5.04 10.63
N GLU A 138 15.08 -5.63 11.59
CA GLU A 138 14.48 -6.46 12.65
C GLU A 138 13.50 -5.65 13.52
N ASN A 139 13.80 -4.38 13.75
CA ASN A 139 13.03 -3.48 14.61
C ASN A 139 11.90 -2.73 13.88
N ILE A 140 11.57 -3.09 12.63
CA ILE A 140 10.55 -2.41 11.82
C ILE A 140 9.17 -2.39 12.53
N CYS A 141 8.88 -3.42 13.33
CA CYS A 141 7.60 -3.58 14.03
C CYS A 141 7.55 -2.91 15.40
N ASP A 142 8.66 -2.41 15.96
CA ASP A 142 8.72 -1.85 17.33
C ASP A 142 7.77 -0.66 17.54
N SER A 143 7.50 0.07 16.46
CA SER A 143 6.62 1.24 16.47
C SER A 143 5.21 0.95 15.94
N LEU A 144 4.90 -0.30 15.59
CA LEU A 144 3.65 -0.72 14.96
C LEU A 144 2.85 -1.64 15.88
N TYR A 145 1.54 -1.74 15.62
CA TYR A 145 0.71 -2.71 16.31
C TYR A 145 1.10 -4.15 15.91
N PRO A 146 1.02 -5.13 16.83
CA PRO A 146 1.43 -6.51 16.57
C PRO A 146 0.36 -7.29 15.77
N ILE A 147 0.11 -6.84 14.55
CA ILE A 147 -0.88 -7.40 13.61
C ILE A 147 -0.27 -7.51 12.21
N LEU A 148 -0.98 -8.16 11.29
CA LEU A 148 -0.70 -8.05 9.87
C LEU A 148 -1.07 -6.64 9.37
N HIS A 149 -0.11 -5.94 8.77
CA HIS A 149 -0.34 -4.67 8.12
C HIS A 149 -0.39 -4.84 6.61
N VAL A 150 -1.36 -4.19 5.97
CA VAL A 150 -1.51 -4.16 4.51
C VAL A 150 -1.42 -2.71 4.04
N VAL A 151 -0.40 -2.40 3.25
CA VAL A 151 -0.18 -1.06 2.67
C VAL A 151 0.15 -1.17 1.18
N SER A 152 0.13 -0.05 0.45
CA SER A 152 0.55 -0.03 -0.95
C SER A 152 2.03 0.28 -1.09
N LEU A 153 2.72 -0.37 -2.02
CA LEU A 153 3.94 0.14 -2.67
C LEU A 153 3.53 0.70 -4.02
N ASN A 154 3.70 2.00 -4.17
CA ASN A 154 3.41 2.74 -5.39
C ASN A 154 4.70 3.04 -6.14
N PHE A 155 4.70 2.90 -7.45
CA PHE A 155 5.87 3.20 -8.26
C PHE A 155 5.50 3.67 -9.67
N LEU A 156 6.40 4.44 -10.27
CA LEU A 156 6.28 4.96 -11.62
C LEU A 156 7.67 5.10 -12.25
N THR A 157 7.70 5.17 -13.58
CA THR A 157 8.91 5.41 -14.35
C THR A 157 8.87 6.80 -14.98
N ILE A 158 10.04 7.43 -15.04
CA ILE A 158 10.24 8.69 -15.77
C ILE A 158 11.31 8.43 -16.84
N GLU A 159 10.93 8.59 -18.09
CA GLU A 159 11.84 8.56 -19.24
C GLU A 159 11.80 9.94 -19.91
N VAL A 160 12.85 10.35 -20.63
CA VAL A 160 12.86 11.67 -21.28
C VAL A 160 11.65 11.84 -22.19
N GLY A 161 10.76 12.76 -21.82
CA GLY A 161 9.52 13.09 -22.54
C GLY A 161 8.32 12.20 -22.20
N SER A 162 8.41 11.32 -21.20
CA SER A 162 7.33 10.42 -20.80
C SER A 162 7.35 10.11 -19.30
N THR A 163 6.18 10.05 -18.68
CA THR A 163 6.01 9.58 -17.30
C THR A 163 4.90 8.54 -17.28
N SER A 164 5.16 7.38 -16.68
CA SER A 164 4.14 6.33 -16.59
C SER A 164 3.02 6.71 -15.62
N GLY A 165 1.92 5.96 -15.68
CA GLY A 165 0.95 5.96 -14.58
C GLY A 165 1.58 5.39 -13.30
N VAL A 166 0.95 5.69 -12.16
CA VAL A 166 1.29 5.06 -10.88
C VAL A 166 0.79 3.63 -10.90
N GLN A 167 1.70 2.69 -10.66
CA GLN A 167 1.40 1.29 -10.41
C GLN A 167 1.42 1.02 -8.91
N THR A 168 0.53 0.14 -8.45
CA THR A 168 0.35 -0.16 -7.03
C THR A 168 0.42 -1.65 -6.75
N VAL A 169 1.27 -2.05 -5.81
CA VAL A 169 1.37 -3.42 -5.28
C VAL A 169 0.94 -3.44 -3.82
N SER A 170 0.19 -4.46 -3.42
CA SER A 170 -0.13 -4.66 -2.01
C SER A 170 1.08 -5.23 -1.27
N VAL A 171 1.38 -4.67 -0.11
CA VAL A 171 2.50 -5.04 0.76
C VAL A 171 1.95 -5.49 2.09
N ASN A 172 2.28 -6.72 2.45
CA ASN A 172 1.88 -7.38 3.68
C ASN A 172 3.10 -7.39 4.63
N LEU A 173 3.10 -6.57 5.67
CA LEU A 173 4.10 -6.62 6.74
C LEU A 173 3.52 -7.39 7.92
N ASN A 174 4.12 -8.55 8.24
CA ASN A 174 3.69 -9.33 9.39
C ASN A 174 4.41 -8.90 10.67
N CYS A 175 3.72 -8.14 11.52
CA CYS A 175 4.18 -7.79 12.87
C CYS A 175 3.54 -8.64 13.98
N SER A 176 2.80 -9.70 13.61
CA SER A 176 2.13 -10.55 14.59
C SER A 176 3.16 -11.26 15.47
N ILE A 177 2.98 -11.23 16.78
CA ILE A 177 3.86 -11.95 17.70
C ILE A 177 3.53 -13.44 17.58
N THR A 178 4.49 -14.22 17.09
CA THR A 178 4.42 -15.68 17.21
C THR A 178 4.79 -16.03 18.65
N ILE A 179 3.79 -16.33 19.48
CA ILE A 179 4.06 -16.96 20.78
C ILE A 179 4.52 -18.38 20.48
N GLN A 180 5.80 -18.66 20.67
CA GLN A 180 6.38 -20.01 20.62
C GLN A 180 6.37 -20.65 22.01
#